data_AF-A0A9W3HKE3-F1
#
_entry.id   AF-A0A9W3HKE3-F1
#
_cell.length_a   1.000
_cell.length_b   1.000
_cell.length_c   1.000
_cell.angle_alpha   90.00
_cell.angle_beta   90.00
_cell.angle_gamma   90.00
#
_symmetry.space_group_name_H-M   'P 1'
#
loop_
_entity.id
_entity.type
_entity.pdbx_description
1 polymer ?
#
loop_
_entity_poly.entity_id
_entity_poly.type
_entity_poly.pdbx_seq_one_letter_code
_entity_poly.pdbx_strand_id
1 'polypeptide(L)'
;MLGGPGPGLLLLAILSLGNTVPSAGASKSRRQAQQIIQPQSPLTVGQSKPGCYDNGKHYQINQQWERTYLGSALVCTCYGGSRGFNCESKPEPEETCFDKYTGNTYRVGDTYERPKDSMIWDCTCIGAGRGRISCTIANRCHEGGQSYKIGDTWRRPHETGGYMLECVCLGNGKGEWTCKPIGV
;
A
#
# COMPACT_ATOMS: atom_id res chain seq x y z
N MET A 1 20.94 22.93 70.42
CA MET A 1 20.09 21.90 71.04
C MET A 1 20.48 20.57 70.40
N LEU A 2 21.27 19.72 71.07
CA LEU A 2 20.81 18.58 71.88
C LEU A 2 19.82 17.69 71.09
N GLY A 3 20.07 16.40 70.80
CA GLY A 3 21.24 15.54 71.04
C GLY A 3 20.98 14.11 70.48
N GLY A 4 22.02 13.26 70.37
CA GLY A 4 21.88 11.81 70.06
C GLY A 4 21.59 10.96 71.33
N PRO A 5 21.92 9.64 71.40
CA PRO A 5 22.56 8.72 70.43
C PRO A 5 21.54 7.63 69.95
N GLY A 6 21.84 6.37 69.55
CA GLY A 6 23.08 5.57 69.44
C GLY A 6 22.84 4.16 68.83
N PRO A 7 23.88 3.36 68.50
CA PRO A 7 23.76 2.10 67.72
C PRO A 7 24.19 0.79 68.45
N GLY A 8 23.96 -0.36 67.81
CA GLY A 8 24.44 -1.71 68.20
C GLY A 8 23.31 -2.68 68.63
N LEU A 9 23.42 -4.02 68.55
CA LEU A 9 24.52 -4.92 68.16
C LEU A 9 23.98 -6.17 67.41
N LEU A 10 24.84 -6.86 66.64
CA LEU A 10 24.63 -8.28 66.27
C LEU A 10 24.92 -9.20 67.47
N LEU A 11 24.34 -10.41 67.48
CA LEU A 11 25.07 -11.66 67.80
C LEU A 11 24.27 -12.92 67.40
N LEU A 12 24.98 -13.89 66.80
CA LEU A 12 24.55 -15.26 66.52
C LEU A 12 25.18 -16.19 67.56
N ALA A 13 24.46 -17.25 67.99
CA ALA A 13 25.08 -18.53 68.38
C ALA A 13 24.04 -19.67 68.41
N ILE A 14 24.49 -20.86 68.00
CA ILE A 14 23.78 -22.16 68.00
C ILE A 14 24.44 -23.05 69.08
N LEU A 15 23.77 -24.14 69.52
CA LEU A 15 24.27 -25.47 69.96
C LEU A 15 23.11 -26.13 70.78
N SER A 16 22.39 -27.20 70.41
CA SER A 16 22.70 -28.58 69.91
C SER A 16 22.88 -29.64 71.02
N LEU A 17 22.19 -30.79 70.89
CA LEU A 17 22.47 -32.17 71.38
C LEU A 17 21.12 -32.97 71.44
N GLY A 18 20.99 -34.24 71.03
CA GLY A 18 21.90 -35.15 70.31
C GLY A 18 21.30 -36.56 70.03
N ASN A 19 22.01 -37.35 69.20
CA ASN A 19 22.07 -38.84 69.06
C ASN A 19 20.77 -39.69 68.98
N THR A 20 20.60 -40.56 67.96
CA THR A 20 21.23 -41.91 67.86
C THR A 20 20.95 -42.60 66.50
N VAL A 21 21.68 -43.69 66.17
CA VAL A 21 21.55 -44.51 64.93
C VAL A 21 21.68 -46.01 65.29
N PRO A 22 20.77 -46.90 64.80
CA PRO A 22 21.12 -48.01 63.87
C PRO A 22 19.98 -48.26 62.84
N SER A 23 20.03 -49.15 61.82
CA SER A 23 21.07 -49.94 61.11
C SER A 23 20.48 -50.34 59.72
N ALA A 24 21.27 -50.93 58.84
CA ALA A 24 20.91 -51.28 57.46
C ALA A 24 19.97 -52.49 57.31
N GLY A 25 19.20 -52.52 56.22
CA GLY A 25 18.43 -53.68 55.75
C GLY A 25 18.26 -53.62 54.23
N ALA A 26 18.78 -54.61 53.50
CA ALA A 26 18.91 -54.55 52.04
C ALA A 26 17.69 -55.11 51.28
N SER A 27 17.48 -54.57 50.08
CA SER A 27 16.89 -55.17 48.88
C SER A 27 16.08 -56.49 49.00
N LYS A 28 14.81 -56.44 48.58
CA LYS A 28 14.41 -57.04 47.27
C LYS A 28 13.01 -56.65 46.80
N SER A 29 12.88 -56.49 45.48
CA SER A 29 11.66 -56.13 44.78
C SER A 29 10.59 -57.22 44.87
N ARG A 30 9.33 -56.81 45.10
CA ARG A 30 8.15 -57.58 44.68
C ARG A 30 7.16 -56.62 44.02
N ARG A 31 7.12 -56.63 42.68
CA ARG A 31 6.14 -55.86 41.90
C ARG A 31 4.73 -56.37 42.20
N GLN A 32 3.90 -55.57 42.87
CA GLN A 32 2.45 -55.69 42.81
C GLN A 32 1.91 -54.47 42.05
N ALA A 33 1.20 -54.73 40.96
CA ALA A 33 0.57 -53.68 40.16
C ALA A 33 -0.70 -53.21 40.87
N GLN A 34 -0.62 -52.09 41.58
CA GLN A 34 -1.81 -51.35 41.98
C GLN A 34 -2.20 -50.42 40.83
N GLN A 35 -3.38 -50.65 40.25
CA GLN A 35 -4.00 -49.67 39.35
C GLN A 35 -4.44 -48.47 40.18
N ILE A 36 -3.57 -47.47 40.30
CA ILE A 36 -3.97 -46.15 40.75
C ILE A 36 -4.78 -45.53 39.60
N ILE A 37 -6.09 -45.42 39.82
CA ILE A 37 -6.98 -44.60 38.98
C ILE A 37 -6.53 -43.16 39.21
N GLN A 38 -5.66 -42.69 38.33
CA GLN A 38 -5.27 -41.30 38.27
C GLN A 38 -6.51 -40.51 37.84
N PRO A 39 -6.97 -39.50 38.61
CA PRO A 39 -7.95 -38.56 38.08
C PRO A 39 -7.33 -37.95 36.82
N GLN A 40 -8.02 -38.04 35.69
CA GLN A 40 -7.61 -37.32 34.50
C GLN A 40 -7.61 -35.83 34.89
N SER A 41 -6.42 -35.22 34.94
CA SER A 41 -6.32 -33.78 34.93
C SER A 41 -7.08 -33.32 33.68
N PRO A 42 -8.07 -32.41 33.80
CA PRO A 42 -8.71 -31.88 32.63
C PRO A 42 -7.61 -31.19 31.83
N LEU A 43 -7.28 -31.77 30.67
CA LEU A 43 -6.52 -31.06 29.66
C LEU A 43 -7.32 -29.80 29.39
N THR A 44 -6.79 -28.67 29.86
CA THR A 44 -7.30 -27.38 29.46
C THR A 44 -7.06 -27.30 27.97
N VAL A 45 -8.12 -27.62 27.21
CA VAL A 45 -8.36 -27.07 25.89
C VAL A 45 -8.45 -25.57 26.11
N GLY A 46 -7.28 -24.94 26.24
CA GLY A 46 -7.14 -23.50 26.34
C GLY A 46 -7.90 -22.96 25.16
N GLN A 47 -8.93 -22.17 25.43
CA GLN A 47 -9.91 -21.76 24.42
C GLN A 47 -9.18 -20.95 23.35
N SER A 48 -8.72 -21.64 22.31
CA SER A 48 -8.31 -21.04 21.06
C SER A 48 -9.57 -20.41 20.51
N LYS A 49 -9.72 -19.09 20.74
CA LYS A 49 -10.86 -18.33 20.23
C LYS A 49 -10.98 -18.65 18.74
N PRO A 50 -12.15 -19.12 18.27
CA PRO A 50 -12.30 -19.58 16.89
C PRO A 50 -11.96 -18.43 15.94
N GLY A 51 -10.91 -18.61 15.15
CA GLY A 51 -10.29 -17.54 14.38
C GLY A 51 -8.92 -17.96 13.85
N CYS A 52 -8.17 -16.99 13.34
CA CYS A 52 -6.87 -17.19 12.71
C CYS A 52 -5.78 -16.40 13.44
N TYR A 53 -4.55 -16.88 13.38
CA TYR A 53 -3.38 -16.17 13.91
C TYR A 53 -2.39 -15.90 12.77
N ASP A 54 -2.05 -14.62 12.55
CA ASP A 54 -1.05 -14.18 11.58
C ASP A 54 -0.18 -13.09 12.22
N ASN A 55 1.15 -13.18 12.06
CA ASN A 55 2.14 -12.26 12.65
C ASN A 55 1.88 -11.88 14.14
N GLY A 56 1.47 -12.85 14.96
CA GLY A 56 1.21 -12.66 16.39
C GLY A 56 -0.11 -11.94 16.72
N LYS A 57 -0.93 -11.57 15.73
CA LYS A 57 -2.28 -11.02 15.91
C LYS A 57 -3.34 -12.10 15.74
N HIS A 58 -4.44 -11.97 16.49
CA HIS A 58 -5.64 -12.82 16.35
C HIS A 58 -6.70 -12.13 15.51
N TYR A 59 -7.28 -12.88 14.58
CA TYR A 59 -8.30 -12.42 13.63
C TYR A 59 -9.55 -13.28 13.76
N GLN A 60 -10.73 -12.66 13.77
CA GLN A 60 -12.02 -13.36 13.81
C GLN A 60 -12.30 -14.08 12.50
N ILE A 61 -13.21 -15.06 12.51
CA ILE A 61 -13.70 -15.70 11.28
C ILE A 61 -14.35 -14.63 10.37
N ASN A 62 -14.09 -14.70 9.06
CA ASN A 62 -14.45 -13.72 8.03
C ASN A 62 -13.80 -12.33 8.19
N GLN A 63 -12.94 -12.12 9.19
CA GLN A 63 -12.16 -10.88 9.25
C GLN A 63 -11.15 -10.83 8.09
N GLN A 64 -11.01 -9.65 7.50
CA GLN A 64 -9.97 -9.34 6.54
C GLN A 64 -8.91 -8.40 7.12
N TRP A 65 -7.67 -8.53 6.65
CA TRP A 65 -6.56 -7.65 7.00
C TRP A 65 -5.56 -7.51 5.86
N GLU A 66 -4.89 -6.36 5.80
CA GLU A 66 -3.78 -6.15 4.86
C GLU A 66 -2.45 -6.58 5.49
N ARG A 67 -1.61 -7.24 4.69
CA ARG A 67 -0.20 -7.53 5.01
C ARG A 67 0.66 -7.15 3.81
N THR A 68 1.91 -6.80 4.04
CA THR A 68 2.90 -6.61 2.96
C THR A 68 3.68 -7.91 2.74
N TYR A 69 3.92 -8.28 1.48
CA TYR A 69 4.80 -9.39 1.10
C TYR A 69 5.62 -8.96 -0.12
N LEU A 70 6.96 -8.98 0.02
CA LEU A 70 7.91 -8.53 -1.02
C LEU A 70 7.62 -7.12 -1.58
N GLY A 71 7.07 -6.23 -0.74
CA GLY A 71 6.68 -4.86 -1.11
C GLY A 71 5.23 -4.71 -1.61
N SER A 72 4.58 -5.79 -2.07
CA SER A 72 3.18 -5.78 -2.49
C SER A 72 2.22 -5.94 -1.32
N ALA A 73 1.04 -5.30 -1.38
CA ALA A 73 -0.03 -5.51 -0.42
C ALA A 73 -0.85 -6.77 -0.76
N LEU A 74 -1.11 -7.61 0.24
CA LEU A 74 -2.03 -8.74 0.17
C LEU A 74 -3.20 -8.50 1.13
N VAL A 75 -4.41 -8.84 0.71
CA VAL A 75 -5.61 -8.92 1.57
C VAL A 75 -5.78 -10.37 2.01
N CYS A 76 -5.64 -10.61 3.31
CA CYS A 76 -5.89 -11.91 3.92
C CYS A 76 -7.32 -12.02 4.44
N THR A 77 -7.94 -13.19 4.31
CA THR A 77 -9.28 -13.51 4.84
C THR A 77 -9.21 -14.75 5.74
N CYS A 78 -9.73 -14.66 6.97
CA CYS A 78 -9.80 -15.82 7.86
C CYS A 78 -11.04 -16.67 7.59
N TYR A 79 -10.86 -17.98 7.38
CA TYR A 79 -11.95 -18.97 7.25
C TYR A 79 -12.16 -19.83 8.50
N GLY A 80 -11.45 -19.51 9.60
CA GLY A 80 -11.54 -20.15 10.91
C GLY A 80 -10.47 -21.20 11.17
N GLY A 81 -10.32 -21.59 12.44
CA GLY A 81 -9.15 -22.34 12.94
C GLY A 81 -8.88 -23.69 12.27
N SER A 82 -9.86 -24.31 11.61
CA SER A 82 -9.70 -25.55 10.84
C SER A 82 -9.40 -25.33 9.35
N ARG A 83 -9.74 -24.16 8.80
CA ARG A 83 -9.53 -23.81 7.38
C ARG A 83 -8.40 -22.81 7.15
N GLY A 84 -7.88 -22.21 8.22
CA GLY A 84 -6.82 -21.20 8.17
C GLY A 84 -7.29 -19.90 7.51
N PHE A 85 -6.36 -19.23 6.84
CA PHE A 85 -6.59 -17.99 6.09
C PHE A 85 -5.94 -18.07 4.72
N ASN A 86 -6.56 -17.45 3.70
CA ASN A 86 -5.93 -17.22 2.39
C ASN A 86 -5.55 -15.75 2.26
N CYS A 87 -4.54 -15.44 1.45
CA CYS A 87 -4.15 -14.06 1.14
C CYS A 87 -4.07 -13.86 -0.37
N GLU A 88 -4.76 -12.84 -0.87
CA GLU A 88 -4.83 -12.50 -2.29
C GLU A 88 -4.13 -11.15 -2.53
N SER A 89 -3.50 -10.99 -3.69
CA SER A 89 -2.86 -9.72 -4.04
C SER A 89 -3.89 -8.60 -4.16
N LYS A 90 -3.72 -7.53 -3.37
CA LYS A 90 -4.46 -6.29 -3.59
C LYS A 90 -4.02 -5.74 -4.95
N PRO A 91 -4.93 -5.43 -5.89
CA PRO A 91 -4.54 -4.67 -7.08
C PRO A 91 -3.92 -3.35 -6.62
N GLU A 92 -2.78 -2.97 -7.19
CA GLU A 92 -2.25 -1.63 -6.96
C GLU A 92 -3.30 -0.58 -7.37
N PRO A 93 -3.36 0.57 -6.69
CA PRO A 93 -4.20 1.67 -7.15
C PRO A 93 -3.81 2.02 -8.59
N GLU A 94 -4.76 1.97 -9.53
CA GLU A 94 -4.53 2.36 -10.92
C GLU A 94 -3.81 3.72 -10.96
N GLU A 95 -2.62 3.78 -11.57
CA GLU A 95 -1.92 5.05 -11.67
C GLU A 95 -2.77 6.00 -12.53
N THR A 96 -2.93 7.22 -12.02
CA THR A 96 -3.69 8.28 -12.66
C THR A 96 -2.90 9.59 -12.64
N CYS A 97 -3.19 10.47 -13.59
CA CYS A 97 -2.65 11.81 -13.66
C CYS A 97 -3.76 12.83 -13.39
N PHE A 98 -3.55 13.71 -12.41
CA PHE A 98 -4.44 14.85 -12.20
C PHE A 98 -3.95 16.07 -12.97
N ASP A 99 -4.82 16.65 -13.80
CA ASP A 99 -4.52 17.84 -14.57
C ASP A 99 -5.17 19.09 -13.97
N LYS A 100 -4.34 19.98 -13.41
CA LYS A 100 -4.80 21.23 -12.78
C LYS A 100 -5.41 22.27 -13.74
N TYR A 101 -5.24 22.13 -15.06
CA TYR A 101 -5.77 23.07 -16.06
C TYR A 101 -7.15 22.63 -16.56
N THR A 102 -7.37 21.33 -16.72
CA THR A 102 -8.69 20.78 -17.09
C THR A 102 -9.55 20.42 -15.87
N GLY A 103 -8.96 20.29 -14.67
CA GLY A 103 -9.62 19.87 -13.44
C GLY A 103 -9.91 18.36 -13.36
N ASN A 104 -9.47 17.59 -14.34
CA ASN A 104 -9.83 16.18 -14.51
C ASN A 104 -8.69 15.24 -14.08
N THR A 105 -9.08 14.01 -13.73
CA THR A 105 -8.18 12.88 -13.52
C THR A 105 -8.23 11.95 -14.73
N TYR A 106 -7.06 11.59 -15.25
CA TYR A 106 -6.89 10.73 -16.43
C TYR A 106 -6.17 9.43 -16.05
N ARG A 107 -6.47 8.34 -16.74
CA ARG A 107 -5.75 7.05 -16.63
C ARG A 107 -4.46 7.08 -17.43
N VAL A 108 -3.48 6.29 -17.04
CA VAL A 108 -2.25 6.10 -17.84
C VAL A 108 -2.60 5.59 -19.23
N GLY A 109 -2.10 6.27 -20.26
CA GLY A 109 -2.43 6.05 -21.67
C GLY A 109 -3.46 7.03 -22.24
N ASP A 110 -4.27 7.70 -21.41
CA ASP A 110 -5.26 8.67 -21.90
C ASP A 110 -4.59 9.87 -22.58
N THR A 111 -5.06 10.20 -23.78
CA THR A 111 -4.72 11.40 -24.53
C THR A 111 -5.87 12.41 -24.49
N TYR A 112 -5.59 13.67 -24.17
CA TYR A 112 -6.61 14.70 -24.00
C TYR A 112 -6.10 16.10 -24.36
N GLU A 113 -7.04 17.03 -24.55
CA GLU A 113 -6.76 18.41 -24.91
C GLU A 113 -6.69 19.30 -23.66
N ARG A 114 -5.61 20.08 -23.53
CA ARG A 114 -5.42 21.05 -22.44
C ARG A 114 -5.39 22.48 -22.99
N PRO A 115 -6.39 23.33 -22.68
CA PRO A 115 -6.30 24.77 -22.91
C PRO A 115 -5.25 25.41 -21.98
N LYS A 116 -4.23 26.05 -22.54
CA LYS A 116 -3.18 26.75 -21.79
C LYS A 116 -2.49 27.80 -22.66
N ASP A 117 -2.33 29.01 -22.13
CA ASP A 117 -1.65 30.15 -22.78
C ASP A 117 -2.22 30.47 -24.19
N SER A 118 -3.55 30.46 -24.31
CA SER A 118 -4.30 30.63 -25.57
C SER A 118 -3.99 29.59 -26.67
N MET A 119 -3.35 28.48 -26.31
CA MET A 119 -3.11 27.33 -27.18
C MET A 119 -3.82 26.09 -26.63
N ILE A 120 -4.19 25.17 -27.51
CA ILE A 120 -4.58 23.81 -27.12
C ILE A 120 -3.36 22.91 -27.21
N TRP A 121 -3.03 22.25 -26.11
CA TRP A 121 -1.95 21.27 -26.03
C TRP A 121 -2.52 19.86 -26.09
N ASP A 122 -1.90 18.99 -26.88
CA ASP A 122 -2.16 17.55 -26.82
C ASP A 122 -1.36 16.97 -25.67
N CYS A 123 -2.05 16.53 -24.63
CA CYS A 123 -1.47 15.94 -23.44
C CYS A 123 -1.71 14.42 -23.38
N THR A 124 -0.79 13.72 -22.72
CA THR A 124 -0.89 12.28 -22.45
C THR A 124 -0.54 12.02 -21.00
N CYS A 125 -1.37 11.26 -20.31
CA CYS A 125 -1.03 10.73 -18.99
C CYS A 125 -0.03 9.56 -19.16
N ILE A 126 1.21 9.77 -18.75
CA ILE A 126 2.29 8.76 -18.81
C ILE A 126 2.36 7.98 -17.49
N GLY A 127 2.00 8.61 -16.36
CA GLY A 127 2.15 8.00 -15.04
C GLY A 127 3.62 7.99 -14.57
N ALA A 128 4.26 6.83 -14.63
CA ALA A 128 5.63 6.58 -14.13
C ALA A 128 5.79 6.79 -12.61
N GLY A 129 4.83 6.28 -11.83
CA GLY A 129 4.81 6.28 -10.36
C GLY A 129 4.61 7.64 -9.69
N ARG A 130 4.25 8.68 -10.46
CA ARG A 130 4.12 10.09 -10.01
C ARG A 130 3.06 10.89 -10.78
N GLY A 131 2.21 10.26 -11.58
CA GLY A 131 1.18 10.95 -12.37
C GLY A 131 1.76 11.91 -13.42
N ARG A 132 2.89 11.55 -14.05
CA ARG A 132 3.57 12.38 -15.07
C ARG A 132 2.64 12.61 -16.26
N ILE A 133 2.46 13.88 -16.60
CA ILE A 133 1.80 14.31 -17.84
C ILE A 133 2.87 14.83 -18.79
N SER A 134 2.84 14.39 -20.05
CA SER A 134 3.54 15.06 -21.15
C SER A 134 2.53 15.83 -22.00
N CYS A 135 2.91 16.99 -22.53
CA CYS A 135 2.06 17.79 -23.40
C CYS A 135 2.89 18.37 -24.54
N THR A 136 2.30 18.48 -25.73
CA THR A 136 2.94 19.04 -26.92
C THR A 136 1.98 19.92 -27.72
N ILE A 137 2.55 20.86 -28.47
CA ILE A 137 1.89 21.63 -29.54
C ILE A 137 2.44 21.27 -30.93
N ALA A 138 3.44 20.39 -31.03
CA ALA A 138 4.11 20.05 -32.29
C ALA A 138 3.18 19.44 -33.36
N ASN A 139 2.05 18.89 -32.91
CA ASN A 139 1.01 18.26 -33.74
C ASN A 139 -0.15 19.22 -34.08
N ARG A 140 0.00 20.52 -33.79
CA ARG A 140 -1.05 21.54 -33.97
C ARG A 140 -0.51 22.79 -34.61
N CYS A 141 -1.36 23.43 -35.41
CA CYS A 141 -1.12 24.74 -35.98
C CYS A 141 -1.91 25.78 -35.20
N HIS A 142 -1.24 26.83 -34.75
CA HIS A 142 -1.86 27.93 -34.00
C HIS A 142 -1.86 29.18 -34.89
N GLU A 143 -3.06 29.65 -35.25
CA GLU A 143 -3.23 30.78 -36.18
C GLU A 143 -4.51 31.55 -35.82
N GLY A 144 -4.43 32.88 -35.78
CA GLY A 144 -5.58 33.74 -35.45
C GLY A 144 -6.22 33.49 -34.07
N GLY A 145 -5.46 32.96 -33.10
CA GLY A 145 -5.97 32.56 -31.79
C GLY A 145 -6.76 31.24 -31.78
N GLN A 146 -6.81 30.53 -32.90
CA GLN A 146 -7.40 29.20 -33.03
C GLN A 146 -6.30 28.12 -33.01
N SER A 147 -6.71 26.87 -32.77
CA SER A 147 -5.83 25.71 -32.76
C SER A 147 -6.39 24.62 -33.67
N TYR A 148 -5.61 24.25 -34.69
CA TYR A 148 -5.98 23.32 -35.74
C TYR A 148 -5.13 22.04 -35.63
N LYS A 149 -5.75 20.88 -35.81
CA LYS A 149 -5.06 19.58 -35.93
C LYS A 149 -4.50 19.40 -37.32
N ILE A 150 -3.51 18.53 -37.47
CA ILE A 150 -2.96 18.16 -38.79
C ILE A 150 -4.09 17.65 -39.70
N GLY A 151 -4.20 18.23 -40.90
CA GLY A 151 -5.26 17.96 -41.86
C GLY A 151 -6.48 18.90 -41.76
N ASP A 152 -6.66 19.63 -40.65
CA ASP A 152 -7.74 20.61 -40.55
C ASP A 152 -7.54 21.75 -41.57
N THR A 153 -8.64 22.19 -42.16
CA THR A 153 -8.68 23.32 -43.08
C THR A 153 -9.54 24.46 -42.54
N TRP A 154 -9.06 25.70 -42.67
CA TRP A 154 -9.82 26.91 -42.28
C TRP A 154 -9.77 27.98 -43.36
N ARG A 155 -10.60 29.01 -43.23
CA ARG A 155 -10.65 30.13 -44.18
C ARG A 155 -10.35 31.43 -43.47
N ARG A 156 -9.54 32.29 -44.09
CA ARG A 156 -9.22 33.64 -43.61
C ARG A 156 -9.19 34.65 -44.77
N PRO A 157 -9.50 35.94 -44.55
CA PRO A 157 -9.25 36.96 -45.56
C PRO A 157 -7.74 37.13 -45.81
N HIS A 158 -7.36 37.45 -47.04
CA HIS A 158 -6.00 37.92 -47.35
C HIS A 158 -5.81 39.34 -46.83
N GLU A 159 -4.78 39.56 -46.01
CA GLU A 159 -4.55 40.80 -45.23
C GLU A 159 -4.63 42.10 -46.04
N THR A 160 -4.15 42.07 -47.29
CA THR A 160 -4.14 43.22 -48.21
C THR A 160 -4.91 42.99 -49.51
N GLY A 161 -5.51 41.80 -49.69
CA GLY A 161 -5.90 41.30 -51.02
C GLY A 161 -7.40 41.37 -51.32
N GLY A 162 -8.25 41.49 -50.29
CA GLY A 162 -9.71 41.46 -50.44
C GLY A 162 -10.31 40.09 -50.82
N TYR A 163 -9.50 39.12 -51.26
CA TYR A 163 -9.90 37.75 -51.52
C TYR A 163 -9.73 36.82 -50.31
N MET A 164 -10.39 35.66 -50.34
CA MET A 164 -10.32 34.66 -49.27
C MET A 164 -9.20 33.64 -49.53
N LEU A 165 -8.58 33.18 -48.45
CA LEU A 165 -7.61 32.10 -48.41
C LEU A 165 -8.23 30.85 -47.78
N GLU A 166 -7.91 29.67 -48.32
CA GLU A 166 -8.10 28.36 -47.69
C GLU A 166 -6.75 27.88 -47.18
N CYS A 167 -6.68 27.64 -45.89
CA CYS A 167 -5.48 27.23 -45.18
C CYS A 167 -5.60 25.78 -44.71
N VAL A 168 -4.47 25.09 -44.56
CA VAL A 168 -4.39 23.70 -44.06
C VAL A 168 -3.23 23.53 -43.10
N CYS A 169 -3.44 22.78 -42.02
CA CYS A 169 -2.41 22.44 -41.05
C CYS A 169 -1.62 21.21 -41.52
N LEU A 170 -0.30 21.35 -41.63
CA LEU A 170 0.64 20.29 -42.01
C LEU A 170 1.35 19.69 -40.78
N GLY A 171 1.51 20.49 -39.71
CA GLY A 171 2.17 20.09 -38.46
C GLY A 171 3.70 20.06 -38.59
N ASN A 172 4.25 19.10 -39.35
CA ASN A 172 5.69 18.92 -39.59
C ASN A 172 6.59 19.07 -38.33
N GLY A 173 6.08 18.68 -37.15
CA GLY A 173 6.75 18.79 -35.85
C GLY A 173 6.93 20.22 -35.31
N LYS A 174 6.44 21.25 -36.00
CA LYS A 174 6.66 22.68 -35.68
C LYS A 174 5.41 23.56 -35.81
N GLY A 175 4.23 22.96 -36.03
CA GLY A 175 2.97 23.66 -36.29
C GLY A 175 2.89 24.33 -37.66
N GLU A 176 3.53 23.75 -38.68
CA GLU A 176 3.55 24.31 -40.04
C GLU A 176 2.18 24.26 -40.72
N TRP A 177 1.82 25.34 -41.40
CA TRP A 177 0.59 25.45 -42.18
C TRP A 177 0.84 26.22 -43.48
N THR A 178 -0.09 26.09 -44.43
CA THR A 178 -0.03 26.80 -45.72
C THR A 178 -1.41 27.26 -46.15
N CYS A 179 -1.49 28.28 -47.01
CA CYS A 179 -2.75 28.85 -47.52
C CYS A 179 -2.70 29.10 -49.03
N LYS A 180 -3.83 28.94 -49.71
CA LYS A 180 -4.05 29.21 -51.14
C LYS A 180 -5.29 30.11 -51.34
N PRO A 181 -5.36 30.96 -52.38
CA PRO A 181 -6.58 31.70 -52.72
C PRO A 181 -7.77 30.79 -53.03
N ILE A 182 -8.99 31.26 -52.73
CA ILE A 182 -10.26 30.64 -53.09
C ILE A 182 -11.00 31.56 -54.06
N GLY A 183 -11.36 31.03 -55.24
CA GLY A 183 -12.08 31.80 -56.26
C GLY A 183 -11.16 32.70 -57.07
N VAL A 184 -10.51 32.11 -58.07
CA VAL A 184 -9.92 32.79 -59.22
C VAL A 184 -10.87 32.58 -60.41
#